data_AF-A0A1Y2WCI6-F1
#
_entry.id   AF-A0A1Y2WCI6-F1
#
_cell.length_a   1.000
_cell.length_b   1.000
_cell.length_c   1.000
_cell.angle_alpha   90.00
_cell.angle_beta   90.00
_cell.angle_gamma   90.00
#
_symmetry.space_group_name_H-M   'P 1'
#
loop_
_entity.id
_entity.type
_entity.pdbx_description
1 polymer ?
#
loop_
_entity_poly.entity_id
_entity_poly.type
_entity_poly.pdbx_seq_one_letter_code
_entity_poly.pdbx_strand_id
1 'polypeptide(L)'
;MWARDSLPPAMITFLVLDIIAVGLRVFVRTRMSKSFGYDDWAMCFALVGYVTLCALTFVSVNNGYGADEMRPEWDPITAVKFFVASTLAYVVLVGIAKISVALVLYRIAVTNKPIRALLIASMVILMIWTTITTLIVAFQCTPLSLAWGEGTGTCLPAYVLANTGYSISTMDIASSFLYAGLPVLLLKGVQLSPRMKASIIVLLGLGIVSSIATVIRLKYLIDVANLTSATGVEAANAYLTTFVYSITELGLTIFTASLAALRPLLKFLPFGNNGKSGQSYGSSKKKSELNSNMGPPVKLDDLESSASQEHIVPEGHIQKQTQYRVEYSQV
;
A
#
# COMPACT_ATOMS: atom_id res chain seq x y z
N MET A 1 8.81 -29.74 -5.69
CA MET A 1 10.13 -29.18 -6.09
C MET A 1 10.11 -27.69 -6.46
N TRP A 2 9.45 -27.24 -7.55
CA TRP A 2 9.58 -25.83 -8.01
C TRP A 2 9.25 -24.77 -6.94
N ALA A 3 8.25 -25.01 -6.07
CA ALA A 3 7.81 -24.02 -5.08
C ALA A 3 8.89 -23.83 -4.01
N ARG A 4 9.52 -24.93 -3.59
CA ARG A 4 10.63 -24.90 -2.63
C ARG A 4 11.82 -24.13 -3.19
N ASP A 5 12.14 -24.33 -4.48
CA ASP A 5 13.27 -23.65 -5.14
C ASP A 5 12.97 -22.19 -5.46
N SER A 6 11.70 -21.86 -5.73
CA SER A 6 11.25 -20.49 -6.07
C SER A 6 11.02 -19.61 -4.83
N LEU A 7 10.81 -20.20 -3.65
CA LEU A 7 10.49 -19.45 -2.43
C LEU A 7 11.66 -18.57 -1.94
N PRO A 8 12.90 -19.07 -1.78
CA PRO A 8 14.05 -18.24 -1.38
C PRO A 8 14.31 -17.03 -2.29
N PRO A 9 14.41 -17.16 -3.63
CA PRO A 9 14.68 -16.00 -4.49
C PRO A 9 13.53 -14.99 -4.47
N ALA A 10 12.27 -15.44 -4.39
CA ALA A 10 11.12 -14.54 -4.25
C ALA A 10 11.19 -13.73 -2.94
N MET A 11 11.45 -14.41 -1.81
CA MET A 11 11.61 -13.76 -0.51
C MET A 11 12.71 -12.69 -0.52
N ILE A 12 13.91 -13.03 -1.02
CA ILE A 12 15.05 -12.11 -1.07
C ILE A 12 14.71 -10.89 -1.94
N THR A 13 14.11 -11.11 -3.10
CA THR A 13 13.76 -10.04 -4.04
C THR A 13 12.81 -9.04 -3.40
N PHE A 14 11.70 -9.50 -2.83
CA PHE A 14 10.73 -8.63 -2.19
C PHE A 14 11.27 -7.98 -0.91
N LEU A 15 12.07 -8.70 -0.12
CA LEU A 15 12.67 -8.15 1.10
C LEU A 15 13.60 -6.97 0.77
N VAL A 16 14.44 -7.10 -0.25
CA VAL A 16 15.31 -5.98 -0.71
C VAL A 16 14.45 -4.82 -1.24
N LEU A 17 13.46 -5.12 -2.09
CA LEU A 17 12.58 -4.09 -2.66
C LEU A 17 11.80 -3.33 -1.58
N ASP A 18 11.25 -4.03 -0.59
CA ASP A 18 10.45 -3.44 0.49
C ASP A 18 11.29 -2.64 1.47
N ILE A 19 12.49 -3.11 1.83
CA ILE A 19 13.43 -2.33 2.66
C ILE A 19 13.76 -1.01 1.97
N ILE A 20 14.07 -1.03 0.68
CA ILE A 20 14.40 0.18 -0.09
C ILE A 20 13.16 1.08 -0.19
N ALA A 21 11.99 0.53 -0.53
CA ALA A 21 10.76 1.31 -0.71
C ALA A 21 10.27 1.96 0.59
N VAL A 22 10.27 1.21 1.70
CA VAL A 22 9.89 1.71 3.03
C VAL A 22 10.95 2.67 3.56
N GLY A 23 12.24 2.38 3.37
CA GLY A 23 13.33 3.29 3.73
C GLY A 23 13.23 4.64 3.03
N LEU A 24 12.96 4.62 1.72
CA LEU A 24 12.72 5.82 0.94
C LEU A 24 11.45 6.54 1.42
N ARG A 25 10.36 5.81 1.68
CA ARG A 25 9.13 6.36 2.26
C ARG A 25 9.41 7.12 3.57
N VAL A 26 10.12 6.50 4.51
CA VAL A 26 10.46 7.09 5.81
C VAL A 26 11.34 8.33 5.63
N PHE A 27 12.36 8.26 4.76
CA PHE A 27 13.23 9.39 4.45
C PHE A 27 12.43 10.59 3.93
N VAL A 28 11.57 10.35 2.94
CA VAL A 28 10.73 11.37 2.31
C VAL A 28 9.75 11.98 3.32
N ARG A 29 9.09 11.14 4.11
CA ARG A 29 8.06 11.59 5.06
C ARG A 29 8.65 12.36 6.22
N THR A 30 9.87 12.00 6.65
CA THR A 30 10.56 12.67 7.75
C THR A 30 11.28 13.94 7.31
N ARG A 31 12.05 13.88 6.21
CA ARG A 31 12.93 14.98 5.79
C ARG A 31 12.30 15.92 4.78
N MET A 32 11.57 15.41 3.79
CA MET A 32 11.04 16.24 2.69
C MET A 32 9.65 16.78 3.01
N SER A 33 8.72 15.90 3.39
CA SER A 33 7.33 16.28 3.63
C SER A 33 7.02 16.67 5.08
N LYS A 34 7.92 16.36 6.03
CA LYS A 34 7.75 16.56 7.49
C LYS A 34 6.37 16.16 7.99
N SER A 35 5.87 15.03 7.49
CA SER A 35 4.47 14.62 7.59
C SER A 35 4.40 13.15 7.98
N PHE A 36 5.24 12.72 8.92
CA PHE A 36 5.22 11.37 9.47
C PHE A 36 3.91 11.14 10.21
N GLY A 37 3.21 10.04 9.91
CA GLY A 37 1.90 9.73 10.50
C GLY A 37 1.77 8.30 10.98
N TYR A 38 0.58 7.96 11.48
CA TYR A 38 0.23 6.59 11.89
C TYR A 38 0.34 5.59 10.73
N ASP A 39 0.11 6.03 9.50
CA ASP A 39 0.26 5.21 8.30
C ASP A 39 1.72 4.79 8.05
N ASP A 40 2.69 5.63 8.44
CA ASP A 40 4.11 5.32 8.31
C ASP A 40 4.58 4.34 9.39
N TRP A 41 4.11 4.50 10.64
CA TRP A 41 4.37 3.52 11.70
C TRP A 41 3.82 2.14 11.35
N ALA A 42 2.57 2.06 10.90
CA ALA A 42 1.94 0.80 10.50
C ALA A 42 2.73 0.11 9.37
N MET A 43 3.25 0.89 8.41
CA MET A 43 4.10 0.35 7.34
C MET A 43 5.45 -0.16 7.84
N CYS A 44 6.09 0.53 8.78
CA CYS A 44 7.32 0.04 9.41
C CYS A 44 7.08 -1.27 10.17
N PHE A 45 5.97 -1.38 10.90
CA PHE A 45 5.58 -2.63 11.56
C PHE A 45 5.31 -3.75 10.55
N ALA A 46 4.67 -3.43 9.41
CA ALA A 46 4.49 -4.39 8.33
C ALA A 46 5.84 -4.88 7.78
N LEU A 47 6.83 -4.00 7.57
CA LEU A 47 8.17 -4.40 7.13
C LEU A 47 8.86 -5.33 8.14
N VAL A 48 8.83 -4.97 9.44
CA VAL A 48 9.44 -5.81 10.49
C VAL A 48 8.75 -7.18 10.56
N GLY A 49 7.42 -7.22 10.45
CA GLY A 49 6.66 -8.45 10.36
C GLY A 49 7.04 -9.27 9.12
N TYR A 50 7.24 -8.62 7.97
CA TYR A 50 7.63 -9.29 6.73
C TYR A 50 9.03 -9.90 6.82
N VAL A 51 10.00 -9.18 7.39
CA VAL A 51 11.35 -9.72 7.68
C VAL A 51 11.27 -10.92 8.62
N THR A 52 10.43 -10.85 9.66
CA THR A 52 10.21 -11.95 10.60
C THR A 52 9.62 -13.17 9.89
N LEU A 53 8.60 -12.96 9.06
CA LEU A 53 7.98 -14.01 8.25
C LEU A 53 9.00 -14.68 7.32
N CYS A 54 9.83 -13.91 6.62
CA CYS A 54 10.89 -14.45 5.78
C CYS A 54 11.89 -15.28 6.60
N ALA A 55 12.33 -14.77 7.75
CA ALA A 55 13.28 -15.47 8.62
C ALA A 55 12.72 -16.83 9.10
N LEU A 56 11.47 -16.87 9.57
CA LEU A 56 10.80 -18.12 9.98
C LEU A 56 10.72 -19.11 8.82
N THR A 57 10.39 -18.62 7.62
CA THR A 57 10.27 -19.43 6.41
C THR A 57 11.62 -20.00 5.96
N PHE A 58 12.69 -19.21 6.01
CA PHE A 58 14.04 -19.67 5.72
C PHE A 58 14.47 -20.81 6.64
N VAL A 59 14.21 -20.67 7.95
CA VAL A 59 14.50 -21.73 8.93
C VAL A 59 13.70 -22.99 8.61
N SER A 60 12.41 -22.86 8.26
CA SER A 60 11.56 -23.99 7.89
C SER A 60 12.10 -24.76 6.66
N VAL A 61 12.41 -24.05 5.56
CA VAL A 61 12.90 -24.67 4.31
C VAL A 61 14.30 -25.29 4.48
N ASN A 62 15.16 -24.65 5.29
CA ASN A 62 16.50 -25.15 5.58
C ASN A 62 16.50 -26.43 6.42
N ASN A 63 15.44 -26.66 7.20
CA ASN A 63 15.21 -27.91 7.93
C ASN A 63 14.44 -28.96 7.10
N GLY A 64 14.32 -28.78 5.79
CA GLY A 64 13.78 -29.82 4.91
C GLY A 64 12.28 -29.75 4.64
N TYR A 65 11.58 -28.68 5.00
CA TYR A 65 10.14 -28.57 4.71
C TYR A 65 9.87 -28.67 3.19
N GLY A 66 9.00 -29.61 2.81
CA GLY A 66 8.65 -29.88 1.40
C GLY A 66 9.77 -30.47 0.55
N ALA A 67 10.78 -31.10 1.16
CA ALA A 67 11.77 -31.90 0.46
C ALA A 67 11.21 -33.27 0.06
N ASP A 68 11.58 -33.78 -1.12
CA ASP A 68 11.18 -35.11 -1.59
C ASP A 68 11.99 -36.23 -0.88
N GLU A 69 13.26 -35.95 -0.56
CA GLU A 69 14.14 -36.86 0.21
C GLU A 69 14.61 -36.17 1.48
N MET A 70 14.47 -36.84 2.63
CA MET A 70 14.92 -36.33 3.91
C MET A 70 16.43 -36.52 4.06
N ARG A 71 17.15 -35.45 4.43
CA ARG A 71 18.57 -35.54 4.75
C ARG A 71 18.78 -35.82 6.24
N PRO A 72 19.85 -36.53 6.62
CA PRO A 72 20.13 -36.87 8.01
C PRO A 72 20.30 -35.63 8.92
N GLU A 73 20.77 -34.51 8.37
CA GLU A 73 20.95 -33.25 9.10
C GLU A 73 19.65 -32.46 9.34
N TRP A 74 18.52 -32.86 8.74
CA TRP A 74 17.27 -32.12 8.82
C TRP A 74 16.36 -32.64 9.94
N ASP A 75 15.76 -31.70 10.67
CA ASP A 75 14.73 -32.00 11.66
C ASP A 75 13.33 -31.65 11.12
N PRO A 76 12.51 -32.66 10.73
CA PRO A 76 11.17 -32.43 10.21
C PRO A 76 10.24 -31.73 11.21
N ILE A 77 10.44 -31.95 12.52
CA ILE A 77 9.59 -31.35 13.56
C ILE A 77 9.85 -29.84 13.59
N THR A 78 11.12 -29.44 13.64
CA THR A 78 11.53 -28.04 13.53
C THR A 78 11.03 -27.43 12.22
N ALA A 79 11.13 -28.14 11.09
CA ALA A 79 10.68 -27.66 9.79
C ALA A 79 9.18 -27.27 9.79
N VAL A 80 8.31 -28.16 10.29
CA VAL A 80 6.86 -27.94 10.39
C VAL A 80 6.53 -26.86 11.41
N LYS A 81 7.19 -26.87 12.57
CA LYS A 81 7.00 -25.86 13.63
C LYS A 81 7.25 -24.44 13.12
N PHE A 82 8.36 -24.21 12.42
CA PHE A 82 8.66 -22.90 11.83
C PHE A 82 7.73 -22.56 10.66
N PHE A 83 7.25 -23.56 9.91
CA PHE A 83 6.25 -23.34 8.86
C PHE A 83 4.91 -22.85 9.45
N VAL A 84 4.42 -23.50 10.51
CA VAL A 84 3.19 -23.10 11.23
C VAL A 84 3.36 -21.68 11.79
N ALA A 85 4.52 -21.38 12.40
CA ALA A 85 4.83 -20.03 12.88
C ALA A 85 4.82 -18.99 11.74
N SER A 86 5.37 -19.32 10.57
CA SER A 86 5.36 -18.46 9.40
C SER A 86 3.95 -18.22 8.84
N THR A 87 3.08 -19.24 8.89
CA THR A 87 1.67 -19.11 8.47
C THR A 87 0.88 -18.25 9.44
N LEU A 88 1.13 -18.37 10.75
CA LEU A 88 0.52 -17.48 11.74
C LEU A 88 0.98 -16.04 11.55
N ALA A 89 2.29 -15.82 11.36
CA ALA A 89 2.84 -14.50 11.07
C ALA A 89 2.24 -13.90 9.78
N TYR A 90 2.01 -14.72 8.76
CA TYR A 90 1.40 -14.32 7.50
C TYR A 90 0.01 -13.72 7.71
N VAL A 91 -0.87 -14.42 8.43
CA VAL A 91 -2.28 -13.99 8.62
C VAL A 91 -2.34 -12.63 9.34
N VAL A 92 -1.53 -12.47 10.39
CA VAL A 92 -1.43 -11.20 11.14
C VAL A 92 -0.91 -10.08 10.23
N LEU A 93 0.15 -10.38 9.47
CA LEU A 93 0.83 -9.40 8.64
C LEU A 93 -0.04 -8.90 7.48
N VAL A 94 -0.84 -9.77 6.85
CA VAL A 94 -1.81 -9.37 5.82
C VAL A 94 -2.75 -8.29 6.35
N GLY A 95 -3.31 -8.49 7.55
CA GLY A 95 -4.19 -7.49 8.17
C GLY A 95 -3.47 -6.15 8.41
N ILE A 96 -2.27 -6.18 9.01
CA ILE A 96 -1.47 -4.97 9.28
C ILE A 96 -1.14 -4.23 7.97
N ALA A 97 -0.73 -4.97 6.92
CA ALA A 97 -0.39 -4.40 5.62
C ALA A 97 -1.62 -3.71 4.98
N LYS A 98 -2.78 -4.36 4.98
CA LYS A 98 -4.03 -3.78 4.43
C LYS A 98 -4.51 -2.57 5.22
N ILE A 99 -4.41 -2.61 6.55
CA ILE A 99 -4.74 -1.44 7.40
C ILE A 99 -3.81 -0.28 7.08
N SER A 100 -2.51 -0.54 6.88
CA SER A 100 -1.55 0.49 6.48
C SER A 100 -1.96 1.14 5.16
N VAL A 101 -2.38 0.36 4.16
CA VAL A 101 -2.92 0.89 2.89
C VAL A 101 -4.17 1.73 3.13
N ALA A 102 -5.10 1.23 3.93
CA ALA A 102 -6.33 1.94 4.26
C ALA A 102 -6.05 3.29 4.95
N LEU A 103 -5.06 3.34 5.85
CA LEU A 103 -4.67 4.57 6.55
C LEU A 103 -4.07 5.60 5.59
N VAL A 104 -3.26 5.16 4.61
CA VAL A 104 -2.78 6.03 3.53
C VAL A 104 -3.95 6.62 2.73
N LEU A 105 -4.94 5.79 2.36
CA LEU A 105 -6.13 6.26 1.64
C LEU A 105 -6.99 7.21 2.48
N TYR A 106 -7.12 6.92 3.78
CA TYR A 106 -7.88 7.75 4.72
C TYR A 106 -7.27 9.15 4.84
N ARG A 107 -5.93 9.23 4.86
CA ARG A 107 -5.20 10.48 4.87
C ARG A 107 -5.36 11.27 3.58
N ILE A 108 -5.54 10.60 2.43
CA ILE A 108 -5.78 11.25 1.13
C ILE A 108 -7.23 11.76 1.03
N ALA A 109 -8.20 11.05 1.59
CA ALA A 109 -9.63 11.34 1.47
C ALA A 109 -10.14 12.50 2.37
N VAL A 110 -9.32 13.53 2.63
CA VAL A 110 -9.61 14.59 3.63
C VAL A 110 -10.98 15.26 3.43
N THR A 111 -11.33 15.55 2.18
CA THR A 111 -12.55 16.32 1.82
C THR A 111 -13.80 15.45 1.67
N ASN A 112 -13.66 14.14 1.49
CA ASN A 112 -14.77 13.24 1.16
C ASN A 112 -15.24 12.44 2.38
N LYS A 113 -16.14 13.03 3.18
CA LYS A 113 -16.77 12.41 4.37
C LYS A 113 -17.31 10.98 4.14
N PRO A 114 -18.10 10.68 3.07
CA PRO A 114 -18.63 9.33 2.87
C PRO A 114 -17.51 8.29 2.65
N ILE A 115 -16.45 8.67 1.93
CA ILE A 115 -15.31 7.78 1.68
C ILE A 115 -14.52 7.53 2.97
N ARG A 116 -14.38 8.55 3.84
CA ARG A 116 -13.75 8.37 5.15
C ARG A 116 -14.55 7.43 6.05
N ALA A 117 -15.87 7.54 6.07
CA ALA A 117 -16.74 6.62 6.82
C ALA A 117 -16.60 5.18 6.32
N LEU A 118 -16.61 4.99 4.99
CA LEU A 118 -16.39 3.67 4.37
C LEU A 118 -15.00 3.10 4.71
N LEU A 119 -13.95 3.92 4.69
CA LEU A 119 -12.60 3.50 5.06
C LEU A 119 -12.50 3.07 6.52
N ILE A 120 -13.08 3.84 7.46
CA ILE A 120 -13.12 3.46 8.88
C ILE A 120 -13.87 2.14 9.06
N ALA A 121 -15.06 2.01 8.44
CA ALA A 121 -15.83 0.77 8.49
C ALA A 121 -15.01 -0.41 7.95
N SER A 122 -14.34 -0.24 6.82
CA SER A 122 -13.48 -1.29 6.23
C SER A 122 -12.32 -1.69 7.16
N MET A 123 -11.67 -0.73 7.85
CA MET A 123 -10.59 -1.01 8.79
C MET A 123 -11.09 -1.81 10.00
N VAL A 124 -12.25 -1.44 10.55
CA VAL A 124 -12.85 -2.14 11.69
C VAL A 124 -13.20 -3.58 11.30
N ILE A 125 -13.84 -3.77 10.14
CA ILE A 125 -14.17 -5.10 9.61
C ILE A 125 -12.91 -5.92 9.41
N LEU A 126 -11.88 -5.37 8.78
CA LEU A 126 -10.60 -6.07 8.57
C LEU A 126 -9.90 -6.43 9.87
N MET A 127 -9.92 -5.55 10.88
CA MET A 127 -9.33 -5.83 12.19
C MET A 127 -10.03 -7.00 12.89
N ILE A 128 -11.37 -6.96 12.95
CA ILE A 128 -12.16 -8.04 13.55
C ILE A 128 -11.90 -9.34 12.80
N TRP A 129 -11.96 -9.29 11.46
CA TRP A 129 -11.73 -10.45 10.62
C TRP A 129 -10.35 -11.08 10.81
N THR A 130 -9.30 -10.27 10.71
CA THR A 130 -7.91 -10.71 10.89
C THR A 130 -7.72 -11.32 12.27
N THR A 131 -8.34 -10.73 13.31
CA THR A 131 -8.27 -11.26 14.67
C THR A 131 -8.91 -12.65 14.75
N ILE A 132 -10.12 -12.82 14.20
CA ILE A 132 -10.82 -14.11 14.20
C ILE A 132 -10.02 -15.18 13.44
N THR A 133 -9.56 -14.87 12.22
CA THR A 133 -8.79 -15.83 11.42
C THR A 133 -7.44 -16.18 12.06
N THR A 134 -6.78 -15.21 12.69
CA THR A 134 -5.55 -15.44 13.46
C THR A 134 -5.80 -16.39 14.62
N LEU A 135 -6.90 -16.20 15.38
CA LEU A 135 -7.25 -17.09 16.49
C LEU A 135 -7.54 -18.51 15.99
N ILE A 136 -8.26 -18.67 14.88
CA ILE A 136 -8.53 -19.99 14.29
C ILE A 136 -7.22 -20.71 13.92
N VAL A 137 -6.27 -20.00 13.31
CA VAL A 137 -4.97 -20.58 12.94
C VAL A 137 -4.09 -20.84 14.16
N ALA A 138 -4.07 -19.93 15.14
CA ALA A 138 -3.31 -20.09 16.37
C ALA A 138 -3.79 -21.26 17.23
N PHE A 139 -5.10 -21.52 17.22
CA PHE A 139 -5.75 -22.62 17.95
C PHE A 139 -6.20 -23.75 17.02
N GLN A 140 -5.52 -23.93 15.88
CA GLN A 140 -5.83 -25.02 14.95
C GLN A 140 -5.66 -26.40 15.60
N CYS A 141 -4.82 -26.52 16.64
CA CYS A 141 -4.68 -27.71 17.46
C CYS A 141 -4.58 -27.34 18.95
N THR A 142 -5.07 -28.24 19.81
CA THR A 142 -5.02 -28.10 21.26
C THR A 142 -4.38 -29.36 21.88
N PRO A 143 -3.11 -29.30 22.33
CA PRO A 143 -2.18 -28.17 22.27
C PRO A 143 -1.66 -27.88 20.85
N LEU A 144 -1.18 -26.65 20.60
CA LEU A 144 -0.63 -26.25 19.30
C LEU A 144 0.57 -27.12 18.89
N SER A 145 1.27 -27.72 19.85
CA SER A 145 2.37 -28.66 19.60
C SER A 145 1.98 -29.88 18.78
N LEU A 146 0.71 -30.25 18.80
CA LEU A 146 0.18 -31.33 17.99
C LEU A 146 0.24 -31.02 16.49
N ALA A 147 0.28 -29.74 16.09
CA ALA A 147 0.42 -29.34 14.70
C ALA A 147 1.75 -29.78 14.07
N TRP A 148 2.80 -30.00 14.88
CA TRP A 148 4.09 -30.55 14.44
C TRP A 148 4.36 -31.94 15.04
N GLY A 149 3.33 -32.63 15.54
CA GLY A 149 3.42 -34.02 15.99
C GLY A 149 3.86 -34.21 17.44
N GLU A 150 3.92 -33.15 18.25
CA GLU A 150 4.30 -33.25 19.66
C GLU A 150 3.08 -33.24 20.59
N GLY A 151 2.91 -34.33 21.35
CA GLY A 151 1.89 -34.46 22.38
C GLY A 151 0.60 -35.15 21.92
N THR A 152 -0.40 -35.14 22.79
CA THR A 152 -1.73 -35.74 22.55
C THR A 152 -2.81 -34.67 22.68
N GLY A 153 -3.78 -34.68 21.77
CA GLY A 153 -4.86 -33.69 21.78
C GLY A 153 -5.75 -33.79 20.56
N THR A 154 -6.44 -32.70 20.25
CA THR A 154 -7.34 -32.61 19.09
C THR A 154 -6.98 -31.43 18.21
N CYS A 155 -7.10 -31.61 16.90
CA CYS A 155 -7.00 -30.54 15.90
C CYS A 155 -8.36 -30.25 15.29
N LEU A 156 -8.52 -29.03 14.81
CA LEU A 156 -9.69 -28.64 14.03
C LEU A 156 -9.77 -29.50 12.75
N PRO A 157 -10.98 -29.84 12.31
CA PRO A 157 -11.16 -30.55 11.05
C PRO A 157 -10.54 -29.78 9.87
N ALA A 158 -9.99 -30.51 8.89
CA ALA A 158 -9.36 -29.92 7.71
C ALA A 158 -10.26 -28.94 6.94
N TYR A 159 -11.58 -29.21 6.90
CA TYR A 159 -12.55 -28.32 6.24
C TYR A 159 -12.66 -26.94 6.93
N VAL A 160 -12.43 -26.85 8.24
CA VAL A 160 -12.45 -25.57 8.97
C VAL A 160 -11.26 -24.71 8.54
N LEU A 161 -10.08 -25.33 8.42
CA LEU A 161 -8.87 -24.64 7.99
C LEU A 161 -8.96 -24.23 6.49
N ALA A 162 -9.50 -25.11 5.64
CA ALA A 162 -9.77 -24.79 4.24
C ALA A 162 -10.75 -23.61 4.10
N ASN A 163 -11.88 -23.65 4.80
CA ASN A 163 -12.86 -22.57 4.81
C ASN A 163 -12.26 -21.26 5.34
N THR A 164 -11.37 -21.34 6.33
CA THR A 164 -10.64 -20.17 6.84
C THR A 164 -9.72 -19.57 5.78
N GLY A 165 -9.01 -20.41 5.03
CA GLY A 165 -8.18 -19.95 3.90
C GLY A 165 -9.01 -19.31 2.77
N TYR A 166 -10.18 -19.86 2.44
CA TYR A 166 -11.12 -19.27 1.47
C TYR A 166 -11.57 -17.90 1.96
N SER A 167 -11.97 -17.82 3.22
CA SER A 167 -12.29 -16.58 3.92
C SER A 167 -11.19 -15.52 3.78
N ILE A 168 -9.94 -15.88 4.09
CA ILE A 168 -8.79 -14.97 3.99
C ILE A 168 -8.64 -14.45 2.56
N SER A 169 -8.70 -15.35 1.57
CA SER A 169 -8.55 -14.99 0.16
C SER A 169 -9.68 -14.09 -0.33
N THR A 170 -10.93 -14.37 0.06
CA THR A 170 -12.08 -13.54 -0.30
C THR A 170 -11.98 -12.13 0.28
N MET A 171 -11.60 -11.99 1.56
CA MET A 171 -11.39 -10.67 2.16
C MET A 171 -10.20 -9.93 1.57
N ASP A 172 -9.13 -10.64 1.21
CA ASP A 172 -7.98 -10.05 0.55
C ASP A 172 -8.36 -9.47 -0.82
N ILE A 173 -9.11 -10.23 -1.63
CA ILE A 173 -9.62 -9.77 -2.93
C ILE A 173 -10.57 -8.59 -2.75
N ALA A 174 -11.54 -8.70 -1.84
CA ALA A 174 -12.54 -7.65 -1.61
C ALA A 174 -11.90 -6.33 -1.16
N SER A 175 -10.96 -6.39 -0.21
CA SER A 175 -10.23 -5.21 0.26
C SER A 175 -9.34 -4.62 -0.84
N SER A 176 -8.70 -5.46 -1.67
CA SER A 176 -7.87 -5.00 -2.79
C SER A 176 -8.68 -4.24 -3.83
N PHE A 177 -9.84 -4.74 -4.24
CA PHE A 177 -10.73 -4.02 -5.16
C PHE A 177 -11.25 -2.71 -4.57
N LEU A 178 -11.62 -2.71 -3.30
CA LEU A 178 -12.08 -1.51 -2.60
C LEU A 178 -10.97 -0.44 -2.56
N TYR A 179 -9.75 -0.81 -2.15
CA TYR A 179 -8.62 0.12 -2.07
C TYR A 179 -8.07 0.54 -3.43
N ALA A 180 -8.18 -0.29 -4.46
CA ALA A 180 -7.83 0.06 -5.83
C ALA A 180 -8.83 1.06 -6.46
N GLY A 181 -10.13 0.90 -6.20
CA GLY A 181 -11.17 1.77 -6.74
C GLY A 181 -11.22 3.16 -6.09
N LEU A 182 -10.92 3.24 -4.79
CA LEU A 182 -11.04 4.49 -4.03
C LEU A 182 -10.21 5.67 -4.60
N PRO A 183 -8.93 5.51 -4.96
CA PRO A 183 -8.16 6.57 -5.62
C PRO A 183 -8.82 7.08 -6.90
N VAL A 184 -9.43 6.20 -7.69
CA VAL A 184 -10.08 6.58 -8.96
C VAL A 184 -11.32 7.43 -8.69
N LEU A 185 -12.12 7.03 -7.70
CA LEU A 185 -13.32 7.77 -7.29
C LEU A 185 -12.97 9.13 -6.66
N LEU A 186 -11.95 9.17 -5.80
CA LEU A 186 -11.49 10.40 -5.14
C LEU A 186 -10.97 11.45 -6.13
N LEU A 187 -10.48 11.00 -7.28
CA LEU A 187 -9.82 11.86 -8.27
C LEU A 187 -10.71 12.17 -9.48
N LYS A 188 -11.93 11.61 -9.52
CA LYS A 188 -12.92 11.90 -10.55
C LYS A 188 -13.37 13.36 -10.42
N GLY A 189 -12.94 14.21 -11.36
CA GLY A 189 -13.27 15.63 -11.39
C GLY A 189 -12.16 16.58 -10.91
N VAL A 190 -11.02 16.05 -10.46
CA VAL A 190 -9.85 16.87 -10.11
C VAL A 190 -8.91 16.97 -11.31
N GLN A 191 -8.52 18.19 -11.70
CA GLN A 191 -7.53 18.39 -12.76
C GLN A 191 -6.14 17.97 -12.25
N LEU A 192 -5.70 16.77 -12.65
CA LEU A 192 -4.40 16.24 -12.28
C LEU A 192 -3.36 16.52 -13.35
N SER A 193 -2.14 16.85 -12.92
CA SER A 193 -0.99 16.87 -13.81
C SER A 193 -0.77 15.47 -14.42
N PRO A 194 -0.29 15.37 -15.68
CA PRO A 194 -0.07 14.09 -16.36
C PRO A 194 0.89 13.17 -15.58
N ARG A 195 1.86 13.75 -14.86
CA ARG A 195 2.78 13.00 -13.99
C ARG A 195 2.05 12.31 -12.84
N MET A 196 1.12 13.00 -12.18
CA MET A 196 0.32 12.41 -11.10
C MET A 196 -0.63 11.33 -11.63
N LYS A 197 -1.22 11.54 -12.81
CA LYS A 197 -2.04 10.53 -13.50
C LYS A 197 -1.24 9.25 -13.79
N ALA A 198 0.00 9.37 -14.29
CA ALA A 198 0.87 8.23 -14.53
C ALA A 198 1.17 7.44 -13.24
N SER A 199 1.46 8.12 -12.12
CA SER A 199 1.70 7.46 -10.83
C SER A 199 0.48 6.65 -10.36
N ILE A 200 -0.73 7.18 -10.54
CA ILE A 200 -1.96 6.49 -10.16
C ILE A 200 -2.17 5.24 -11.02
N ILE A 201 -1.90 5.32 -12.32
CA ILE A 201 -1.99 4.17 -13.23
C ILE A 201 -1.02 3.07 -12.80
N VAL A 202 0.23 3.42 -12.47
CA VAL A 202 1.23 2.45 -11.98
C VAL A 202 0.77 1.79 -10.68
N LEU A 203 0.29 2.57 -9.71
CA LEU A 203 -0.18 2.04 -8.42
C LEU A 203 -1.41 1.14 -8.59
N LEU A 204 -2.33 1.51 -9.49
CA LEU A 204 -3.50 0.70 -9.82
C LEU A 204 -3.08 -0.61 -10.48
N GLY A 205 -2.12 -0.55 -11.42
CA GLY A 205 -1.55 -1.72 -12.08
C GLY A 205 -0.93 -2.70 -11.10
N LEU A 206 -0.12 -2.21 -10.15
CA LEU A 206 0.46 -3.04 -9.10
C LEU A 206 -0.60 -3.68 -8.19
N GLY A 207 -1.67 -2.95 -7.87
CA GLY A 207 -2.81 -3.49 -7.13
C GLY A 207 -3.54 -4.62 -7.87
N ILE A 208 -3.68 -4.49 -9.20
CA ILE A 208 -4.24 -5.55 -10.06
C ILE A 208 -3.33 -6.78 -10.06
N VAL A 209 -2.02 -6.59 -10.21
CA VAL A 209 -1.05 -7.70 -10.17
C VAL A 209 -1.10 -8.44 -8.82
N SER A 210 -1.17 -7.70 -7.71
CA SER A 210 -1.36 -8.28 -6.37
C SER A 210 -2.66 -9.08 -6.30
N SER A 211 -3.76 -8.58 -6.86
CA SER A 211 -5.05 -9.27 -6.86
C SER A 211 -5.03 -10.56 -7.69
N ILE A 212 -4.31 -10.56 -8.82
CA ILE A 212 -4.10 -11.77 -9.64
C ILE A 212 -3.33 -12.83 -8.83
N ALA A 213 -2.30 -12.44 -8.09
CA ALA A 213 -1.57 -13.35 -7.22
C ALA A 213 -2.49 -14.00 -6.17
N THR A 214 -3.38 -13.23 -5.55
CA THR A 214 -4.39 -13.76 -4.61
C THR A 214 -5.36 -14.75 -5.27
N VAL A 215 -5.81 -14.47 -6.50
CA VAL A 215 -6.71 -15.39 -7.23
C VAL A 215 -6.02 -16.71 -7.55
N ILE A 216 -4.75 -16.66 -7.97
CA ILE A 216 -3.95 -17.87 -8.21
C ILE A 216 -3.74 -18.64 -6.91
N ARG A 217 -3.44 -17.94 -5.81
CA ARG A 217 -3.35 -18.53 -4.47
C ARG A 217 -4.64 -19.26 -4.08
N LEU A 218 -5.80 -18.65 -4.32
CA LEU A 218 -7.10 -19.26 -4.03
C LEU A 218 -7.30 -20.57 -4.80
N LYS A 219 -6.91 -20.64 -6.08
CA LYS A 219 -6.95 -21.88 -6.86
C LYS A 219 -6.14 -22.99 -6.18
N TYR A 220 -4.89 -22.72 -5.83
CA TYR A 220 -4.03 -23.72 -5.19
C TYR A 220 -4.51 -24.11 -3.80
N LEU A 221 -5.12 -23.18 -3.08
CA LEU A 221 -5.76 -23.47 -1.80
C LEU A 221 -6.96 -24.43 -1.97
N ILE A 222 -7.74 -24.29 -3.05
CA ILE A 222 -8.81 -25.23 -3.38
C ILE A 222 -8.24 -26.61 -3.69
N ASP A 223 -7.14 -26.67 -4.43
CA ASP A 223 -6.46 -27.93 -4.74
C ASP A 223 -5.98 -28.62 -3.45
N VAL A 224 -5.43 -27.86 -2.49
CA VAL A 224 -5.05 -28.35 -1.14
C VAL A 224 -6.25 -28.90 -0.38
N ALA A 225 -7.39 -28.20 -0.40
CA ALA A 225 -8.60 -28.62 0.32
C ALA A 225 -9.23 -29.90 -0.22
N ASN A 226 -8.97 -30.23 -1.49
CA ASN A 226 -9.48 -31.42 -2.15
C ASN A 226 -8.52 -32.63 -2.06
N LEU A 227 -7.35 -32.48 -1.41
CA LEU A 227 -6.44 -33.60 -1.21
C LEU A 227 -7.07 -34.64 -0.28
N THR A 228 -7.08 -35.89 -0.72
CA THR A 228 -7.59 -37.05 0.02
C THR A 228 -6.75 -37.40 1.26
N SER A 229 -5.52 -36.89 1.34
CA SER A 229 -4.64 -37.03 2.51
C SER A 229 -3.96 -35.70 2.81
N ALA A 230 -4.15 -35.19 4.04
CA ALA A 230 -3.53 -33.96 4.52
C ALA A 230 -2.04 -34.11 4.88
N THR A 231 -1.50 -35.33 4.74
CA THR A 231 -0.15 -35.72 5.14
C THR A 231 0.60 -36.31 3.95
N GLY A 232 1.74 -35.73 3.59
CA GLY A 232 2.59 -36.23 2.52
C GLY A 232 3.36 -35.15 1.79
N VAL A 233 4.29 -35.57 0.93
CA VAL A 233 5.13 -34.70 0.10
C VAL A 233 4.28 -33.86 -0.87
N GLU A 234 3.18 -34.42 -1.39
CA GLU A 234 2.25 -33.72 -2.27
C GLU A 234 1.52 -32.57 -1.56
N ALA A 235 0.99 -32.84 -0.35
CA ALA A 235 0.37 -31.81 0.48
C ALA A 235 1.36 -30.70 0.85
N ALA A 236 2.58 -31.08 1.29
CA ALA A 236 3.63 -30.10 1.62
C ALA A 236 4.01 -29.22 0.42
N ASN A 237 4.12 -29.80 -0.78
CA ASN A 237 4.36 -29.04 -2.01
C ASN A 237 3.21 -28.08 -2.33
N ALA A 238 1.95 -28.51 -2.16
CA ALA A 238 0.78 -27.67 -2.41
C ALA A 238 0.65 -26.51 -1.37
N TYR A 239 1.00 -26.76 -0.11
CA TYR A 239 1.13 -25.71 0.91
C TYR A 239 2.24 -24.70 0.55
N LEU A 240 3.42 -25.19 0.17
CA LEU A 240 4.54 -24.32 -0.25
C LEU A 240 4.17 -23.47 -1.46
N THR A 241 3.47 -24.06 -2.43
CA THR A 241 2.94 -23.34 -3.61
C THR A 241 2.10 -22.15 -3.20
N THR A 242 1.09 -22.41 -2.36
CA THR A 242 0.17 -21.40 -1.84
C THR A 242 0.95 -20.31 -1.09
N PHE A 243 2.00 -20.72 -0.38
CA PHE A 243 2.85 -19.82 0.38
C PHE A 243 3.73 -18.93 -0.51
N VAL A 244 4.24 -19.41 -1.65
CA VAL A 244 4.95 -18.55 -2.63
C VAL A 244 4.06 -17.39 -3.06
N TYR A 245 2.81 -17.66 -3.44
CA TYR A 245 1.87 -16.60 -3.81
C TYR A 245 1.54 -15.68 -2.63
N SER A 246 1.45 -16.22 -1.42
CA SER A 246 1.20 -15.45 -0.19
C SER A 246 2.32 -14.44 0.12
N ILE A 247 3.59 -14.84 -0.03
CA ILE A 247 4.75 -13.96 0.17
C ILE A 247 4.78 -12.87 -0.91
N THR A 248 4.60 -13.25 -2.17
CA THR A 248 4.62 -12.28 -3.28
C THR A 248 3.49 -11.26 -3.18
N GLU A 249 2.29 -11.67 -2.77
CA GLU A 249 1.14 -10.80 -2.50
C GLU A 249 1.46 -9.78 -1.39
N LEU A 250 2.04 -10.24 -0.28
CA LEU A 250 2.43 -9.37 0.83
C LEU A 250 3.51 -8.37 0.43
N GLY A 251 4.58 -8.84 -0.23
CA GLY A 251 5.65 -7.98 -0.70
C GLY A 251 5.14 -6.92 -1.69
N LEU A 252 4.31 -7.32 -2.66
CA LEU A 252 3.67 -6.38 -3.58
C LEU A 252 2.78 -5.36 -2.85
N THR A 253 2.06 -5.79 -1.81
CA THR A 253 1.21 -4.89 -1.02
C THR A 253 2.03 -3.84 -0.29
N ILE A 254 3.11 -4.24 0.40
CA ILE A 254 4.01 -3.33 1.13
C ILE A 254 4.71 -2.38 0.16
N PHE A 255 5.24 -2.90 -0.94
CA PHE A 255 5.90 -2.14 -1.99
C PHE A 255 4.96 -1.07 -2.58
N THR A 256 3.77 -1.49 -3.02
CA THR A 256 2.78 -0.62 -3.66
C THR A 256 2.30 0.47 -2.71
N ALA A 257 2.04 0.12 -1.45
CA ALA A 257 1.60 1.07 -0.44
C ALA A 257 2.70 2.08 -0.08
N SER A 258 3.97 1.67 -0.08
CA SER A 258 5.11 2.56 0.10
C SER A 258 5.29 3.50 -1.08
N LEU A 259 5.14 3.00 -2.30
CA LEU A 259 5.17 3.80 -3.52
C LEU A 259 4.02 4.81 -3.59
N ALA A 260 2.84 4.47 -3.08
CA ALA A 260 1.71 5.38 -2.98
C ALA A 260 2.00 6.60 -2.09
N ALA A 261 2.86 6.46 -1.08
CA ALA A 261 3.30 7.57 -0.25
C ALA A 261 4.41 8.41 -0.89
N LEU A 262 5.12 7.88 -1.90
CA LEU A 262 6.19 8.56 -2.64
C LEU A 262 5.71 9.44 -3.80
N ARG A 263 4.39 9.53 -4.03
CA ARG A 263 3.76 10.40 -5.04
C ARG A 263 4.35 11.83 -5.12
N PRO A 264 4.72 12.51 -4.01
CA PRO A 264 5.33 13.85 -4.08
C PRO A 264 6.74 13.87 -4.71
N LEU A 265 7.52 12.79 -4.60
CA LEU A 265 8.89 12.75 -5.15
C LEU A 265 8.94 12.62 -6.66
N LEU A 266 7.91 12.03 -7.27
CA LEU A 266 7.82 11.95 -8.72
C LEU A 266 7.69 13.34 -9.38
N LYS A 267 7.43 14.39 -8.58
CA LYS A 267 7.55 15.78 -9.03
C LYS A 267 9.01 16.25 -9.13
N PHE A 268 9.90 15.70 -8.29
CA PHE A 268 11.30 16.09 -8.17
C PHE A 268 12.27 15.18 -8.90
N LEU A 269 11.91 13.92 -9.18
CA LEU A 269 12.72 13.03 -10.02
C LEU A 269 12.67 13.52 -11.48
N PRO A 270 13.82 13.91 -12.07
CA PRO A 270 13.90 14.27 -13.47
C PRO A 270 13.86 12.99 -14.30
N PHE A 271 12.69 12.36 -14.40
CA PHE A 271 12.46 11.34 -15.41
C PHE A 271 12.46 12.04 -16.77
N GLY A 272 13.65 12.11 -17.37
CA GLY A 272 13.88 12.35 -18.78
C GLY A 272 13.06 13.47 -19.39
N ASN A 273 13.14 14.69 -18.84
CA ASN A 273 12.76 15.86 -19.63
C ASN A 273 13.94 16.23 -20.54
N ASN A 274 14.18 15.40 -21.56
CA ASN A 274 14.76 15.86 -22.82
C ASN A 274 13.70 16.69 -23.57
N GLY A 275 13.09 17.64 -22.86
CA GLY A 275 12.41 18.75 -23.47
C GLY A 275 13.51 19.65 -24.00
N LYS A 276 13.89 19.44 -25.27
CA LYS A 276 14.39 20.53 -26.07
C LYS A 276 13.33 21.63 -25.97
N SER A 277 13.57 22.59 -25.08
CA SER A 277 12.94 23.89 -25.12
C SER A 277 13.44 24.56 -26.39
N GLY A 278 12.90 24.15 -27.53
CA GLY A 278 12.84 24.96 -28.74
C GLY A 278 11.86 26.09 -28.45
N GLN A 279 12.27 27.01 -27.58
CA GLN A 279 11.72 28.34 -27.54
C GLN A 279 12.17 28.97 -28.87
N SER A 280 11.40 28.71 -29.93
CA SER A 280 11.48 29.54 -31.12
C SER A 280 10.94 30.90 -30.69
N TYR A 281 11.86 31.75 -30.23
CA TYR A 281 11.65 33.19 -30.21
C TYR A 281 11.40 33.58 -31.67
N GLY A 282 10.13 33.54 -32.07
CA GLY A 282 9.64 34.25 -33.23
C GLY A 282 9.88 35.73 -32.97
N SER A 283 11.05 36.21 -33.39
CA SER A 283 11.38 37.62 -33.50
C SER A 283 10.48 38.21 -34.59
N SER A 284 9.24 38.52 -34.22
CA SER A 284 8.39 39.39 -35.01
C SER A 284 8.82 40.82 -34.68
N LYS A 285 9.74 41.36 -35.49
CA LYS A 285 10.05 42.79 -35.52
C LYS A 285 8.78 43.56 -35.90
N LYS A 286 7.95 43.89 -34.92
CA LYS A 286 6.99 44.99 -35.04
C LYS A 286 7.71 46.25 -34.56
N LYS A 287 8.16 47.07 -35.50
CA LYS A 287 8.55 48.46 -35.23
C LYS A 287 7.32 49.18 -34.66
N SER A 288 7.31 49.45 -33.36
CA SER A 288 6.49 50.52 -32.80
C SER A 288 7.35 51.78 -32.79
N GLU A 289 6.96 52.77 -33.60
CA GLU A 289 7.50 54.12 -33.49
C GLU A 289 7.14 54.67 -32.11
N LEU A 290 8.15 54.78 -31.24
CA LEU A 290 8.00 55.42 -29.94
C LEU A 290 8.32 56.90 -30.10
N ASN A 291 7.31 57.72 -29.81
CA ASN A 291 7.29 59.17 -29.90
C ASN A 291 8.40 59.80 -29.03
N SER A 292 9.23 60.66 -29.62
CA SER A 292 10.49 61.18 -29.05
C SER A 292 10.34 62.30 -28.02
N ASN A 293 9.23 62.40 -27.30
CA ASN A 293 8.95 63.50 -26.35
C ASN A 293 8.88 63.07 -24.88
N MET A 294 9.47 61.94 -24.50
CA MET A 294 9.58 61.55 -23.09
C MET A 294 10.93 62.00 -22.53
N GLY A 295 10.89 62.96 -21.61
CA GLY A 295 12.05 63.43 -20.84
C GLY A 295 12.71 62.30 -20.03
N PRO A 296 13.92 62.54 -19.50
CA PRO A 296 14.73 61.50 -18.88
C PRO A 296 14.01 60.89 -17.66
N PRO A 297 14.20 59.56 -17.41
CA PRO A 297 13.59 58.89 -16.27
C PRO A 297 14.18 59.42 -14.96
N VAL A 298 13.29 59.89 -14.08
CA VAL A 298 13.63 60.37 -12.72
C VAL A 298 14.03 59.17 -11.86
N LYS A 299 15.17 59.26 -11.18
CA LYS A 299 15.66 58.26 -10.23
C LYS A 299 14.85 58.34 -8.93
N LEU A 300 14.55 57.19 -8.35
CA LEU A 300 13.63 57.03 -7.21
C LEU A 300 14.28 57.28 -5.83
N ASP A 301 15.45 57.92 -5.79
CA ASP A 301 16.24 58.14 -4.56
C ASP A 301 16.02 59.52 -3.90
N ASP A 302 15.19 60.39 -4.49
CA ASP A 302 14.94 61.77 -4.00
C ASP A 302 13.59 61.95 -3.28
N LEU A 303 12.99 60.88 -2.73
CA LEU A 303 11.77 61.01 -1.92
C LEU A 303 12.11 61.24 -0.44
N GLU A 304 12.18 62.52 -0.08
CA GLU A 304 12.34 63.02 1.28
C GLU A 304 11.13 62.62 2.15
N SER A 305 11.40 62.00 3.30
CA SER A 305 10.44 61.28 4.14
C SER A 305 9.62 62.17 5.09
N SER A 306 9.02 63.25 4.60
CA SER A 306 8.22 64.14 5.46
C SER A 306 7.13 64.88 4.70
N ALA A 307 6.05 64.16 4.37
CA ALA A 307 4.75 64.76 4.09
C ALA A 307 3.64 63.75 4.37
N SER A 308 2.75 64.14 5.28
CA SER A 308 1.62 63.43 5.84
C SER A 308 0.69 62.79 4.80
N GLN A 309 0.31 61.53 4.99
CA GLN A 309 -0.86 60.90 4.34
C GLN A 309 -1.73 60.20 5.38
N GLU A 310 -2.34 60.99 6.25
CA GLU A 310 -3.35 60.57 7.23
C GLU A 310 -4.77 60.50 6.64
N HIS A 311 -4.91 60.37 5.31
CA HIS A 311 -6.21 60.51 4.64
C HIS A 311 -6.37 59.67 3.37
N ILE A 312 -6.32 58.33 3.50
CA ILE A 312 -6.64 57.40 2.40
C ILE A 312 -7.86 56.50 2.72
N VAL A 313 -8.42 56.58 3.94
CA VAL A 313 -9.63 55.81 4.29
C VAL A 313 -10.81 56.75 4.53
N PRO A 314 -11.81 56.82 3.62
CA PRO A 314 -13.05 57.52 3.92
C PRO A 314 -13.85 56.74 4.96
N GLU A 315 -14.21 57.41 6.07
CA GLU A 315 -15.16 56.91 7.06
C GLU A 315 -16.57 56.84 6.45
N GLY A 316 -16.96 55.66 5.99
CA GLY A 316 -18.29 55.38 5.49
C GLY A 316 -18.65 53.91 5.67
N HIS A 317 -19.82 53.65 6.26
CA HIS A 317 -20.32 52.32 6.60
C HIS A 317 -20.20 51.29 5.47
N ILE A 318 -19.52 50.17 5.74
CA ILE A 318 -19.49 49.00 4.86
C ILE A 318 -20.87 48.33 4.91
N GLN A 319 -21.72 48.60 3.92
CA GLN A 319 -22.95 47.83 3.71
C GLN A 319 -22.63 46.50 3.01
N LYS A 320 -22.72 45.39 3.76
CA LYS A 320 -22.54 44.03 3.23
C LYS A 320 -23.86 43.50 2.69
N GLN A 321 -24.11 43.63 1.39
CA GLN A 321 -25.25 42.98 0.73
C GLN A 321 -24.97 41.49 0.52
N THR A 322 -25.87 40.62 1.01
CA THR A 322 -25.84 39.17 0.77
C THR A 322 -27.10 38.80 -0.01
N GLN A 323 -26.97 38.39 -1.27
CA GLN A 323 -28.10 37.90 -2.08
C GLN A 323 -28.27 36.39 -1.90
N TYR A 324 -29.50 35.94 -1.65
CA TYR A 324 -29.87 34.53 -1.67
C TYR A 324 -30.80 34.28 -2.87
N ARG A 325 -30.48 33.27 -3.70
CA ARG A 325 -31.36 32.77 -4.75
C ARG A 325 -32.12 31.57 -4.19
N VAL A 326 -33.44 31.67 -4.13
CA VAL A 326 -34.34 30.57 -3.72
C VAL A 326 -35.04 30.06 -4.98
N GLU A 327 -34.79 28.82 -5.36
CA GLU A 327 -35.51 28.13 -6.43
C GLU A 327 -36.59 27.25 -5.81
N TYR A 328 -37.84 27.45 -6.24
CA TYR A 328 -38.97 26.61 -5.84
C TYR A 328 -39.20 25.54 -6.91
N SER A 329 -39.25 24.27 -6.49
CA SER A 329 -39.74 23.16 -7.32
C SER A 329 -41.26 23.22 -7.34
N GLN A 330 -41.87 23.36 -8.52
CA GLN A 330 -43.32 23.18 -8.66
C GLN A 330 -43.65 21.69 -8.52
N VAL A 331 -44.70 21.42 -7.73
CA VAL A 331 -45.33 20.10 -7.51
C VAL A 331 -46.26 19.79 -8.67
#